data_AF-F8QVC5-F1
#
_entry.id   AF-F8QVC5-F1
#
_cell.length_a   1.000
_cell.length_b   1.000
_cell.length_c   1.000
_cell.angle_alpha   90.00
_cell.angle_beta   90.00
_cell.angle_gamma   90.00
#
_symmetry.space_group_name_H-M   'P 1'
#
loop_
_entity.id
_entity.type
_entity.pdbx_description
1 polymer ?
#
loop_
_entity_poly.entity_id
_entity_poly.type
_entity_poly.pdbx_seq_one_letter_code
_entity_poly.pdbx_strand_id
1 'polypeptide(L)'
;MRDAVRRLGGQVSRVNPLTPVDLVIDHSVTVDHFGDERALVENTRLEMSRNHERYAFLRWGQKAFRHFRVVPPGTGICHQVNLEYLAKAVW
;
A
#
# COMPACT_ATOMS: atom_id res chain seq x y z
N MET A 1 -18.22 -3.23 -2.39
CA MET A 1 -19.00 -2.88 -1.17
C MET A 1 -19.65 -1.49 -1.25
N ARG A 2 -18.88 -0.40 -1.41
CA ARG A 2 -19.42 0.98 -1.49
C ARG A 2 -20.52 1.14 -2.54
N ASP A 3 -20.34 0.57 -3.73
CA ASP A 3 -21.36 0.62 -4.79
C ASP A 3 -22.64 -0.15 -4.43
N ALA A 4 -22.51 -1.29 -3.76
CA ALA A 4 -23.67 -2.06 -3.31
C ALA A 4 -24.47 -1.31 -2.24
N VAL A 5 -23.78 -0.72 -1.25
CA VAL A 5 -24.43 0.11 -0.23
C VAL A 5 -25.15 1.30 -0.87
N ARG A 6 -24.54 1.96 -1.86
CA ARG A 6 -25.17 3.03 -2.63
C ARG A 6 -26.44 2.56 -3.34
N ARG A 7 -26.38 1.41 -4.05
CA ARG A 7 -27.53 0.84 -4.78
C ARG A 7 -28.71 0.50 -3.86
N LEU A 8 -28.42 0.12 -2.62
CA LEU A 8 -29.42 -0.17 -1.60
C LEU A 8 -29.89 1.07 -0.81
N GLY A 9 -29.51 2.28 -1.23
CA GLY A 9 -29.90 3.54 -0.56
C GLY A 9 -29.19 3.81 0.76
N GLY A 10 -28.13 3.04 1.08
CA GLY A 10 -27.35 3.21 2.30
C GLY A 10 -26.27 4.28 2.20
N GLN A 11 -25.74 4.68 3.36
CA GLN A 11 -24.66 5.66 3.45
C GLN A 11 -23.31 5.04 3.08
N VAL A 12 -22.77 5.43 1.92
CA VAL A 12 -21.49 4.92 1.37
C VAL A 12 -20.30 5.14 2.32
N SER A 13 -20.29 6.27 3.03
CA SER A 13 -19.24 6.67 3.98
C SER A 13 -19.10 5.73 5.19
N ARG A 14 -20.11 4.88 5.45
CA ARG A 14 -20.07 3.83 6.47
C ARG A 14 -19.22 2.64 6.05
N VAL A 15 -18.97 2.46 4.75
CA VAL A 15 -18.01 1.47 4.27
C VAL A 15 -16.61 2.08 4.39
N ASN A 16 -16.03 1.92 5.57
CA ASN A 16 -14.71 2.43 5.92
C ASN A 16 -14.07 1.52 6.99
N PRO A 17 -12.73 1.38 7.03
CA PRO A 17 -12.06 0.77 8.16
C PRO A 17 -12.49 1.43 9.48
N LEU A 18 -12.75 0.60 10.49
CA LEU A 18 -13.08 1.06 11.85
C LEU A 18 -11.83 1.35 12.67
N THR A 19 -10.78 0.57 12.45
CA THR A 19 -9.45 0.71 13.08
C THR A 19 -8.43 1.25 12.07
N PRO A 20 -7.29 1.78 12.54
CA PRO A 20 -6.13 2.08 11.69
C PRO A 20 -5.70 0.85 10.88
N VAL A 21 -5.40 1.07 9.60
CA VAL A 21 -4.88 0.07 8.69
C VAL A 21 -3.67 0.67 7.98
N ASP A 22 -2.53 0.02 8.15
CA ASP A 22 -1.29 0.33 7.46
C ASP A 22 -1.02 -0.78 6.43
N LEU A 23 -0.97 -0.41 5.15
CA LEU A 23 -0.61 -1.31 4.06
C LEU A 23 0.81 -1.02 3.60
N VAL A 24 1.68 -2.02 3.66
CA VAL A 24 3.06 -1.92 3.16
C VAL A 24 3.16 -2.51 1.77
N ILE A 25 3.77 -1.77 0.84
CA ILE A 25 4.06 -2.24 -0.51
C ILE A 25 5.47 -2.86 -0.53
N ASP A 26 5.53 -4.19 -0.50
CA ASP A 26 6.77 -4.97 -0.44
C ASP A 26 6.80 -6.19 -1.37
N HIS A 27 5.65 -6.66 -1.85
CA HIS A 27 5.51 -7.83 -2.74
C HIS A 27 5.41 -7.46 -4.23
N SER A 28 6.12 -6.41 -4.65
CA SER A 28 5.98 -5.83 -5.99
C SER A 28 7.29 -5.72 -6.75
N VAL A 29 8.41 -5.59 -6.05
CA VAL A 29 9.75 -5.58 -6.64
C VAL A 29 10.16 -7.01 -7.02
N THR A 30 10.80 -7.13 -8.19
CA THR A 30 11.39 -8.38 -8.67
C THR A 30 12.88 -8.15 -8.91
N VAL A 31 13.70 -9.19 -8.72
CA VAL A 31 15.13 -9.13 -9.02
C VAL A 31 15.33 -9.41 -10.51
N ASP A 32 15.13 -8.40 -11.36
CA ASP A 32 15.41 -8.48 -12.81
C ASP A 32 16.90 -8.26 -13.11
N HIS A 33 17.56 -7.41 -12.33
CA HIS A 33 18.98 -7.10 -12.39
C HIS A 33 19.64 -7.36 -11.03
N PHE A 34 20.88 -7.87 -11.02
CA PHE A 34 21.62 -8.15 -9.78
C PHE A 34 23.14 -8.01 -10.00
N GLY A 35 23.89 -7.88 -8.89
CA GLY A 35 25.35 -7.98 -8.90
C GLY A 35 26.11 -6.70 -9.22
N ASP A 36 25.46 -5.54 -9.32
CA ASP A 36 26.12 -4.24 -9.45
C ASP A 36 25.37 -3.10 -8.74
N GLU A 37 25.97 -1.91 -8.77
CA GLU A 37 25.44 -0.70 -8.12
C GLU A 37 24.14 -0.17 -8.76
N ARG A 38 23.81 -0.58 -9.98
CA ARG A 38 22.62 -0.14 -10.72
C ARG A 38 21.40 -1.01 -10.46
N ALA A 39 21.62 -2.23 -9.96
CA ALA A 39 20.57 -3.23 -9.73
C ALA A 39 19.35 -2.67 -8.97
N LEU A 40 19.57 -1.94 -7.87
CA LEU A 40 18.46 -1.39 -7.08
C LEU A 40 17.62 -0.38 -7.88
N VAL A 41 18.27 0.55 -8.58
CA VAL A 41 17.60 1.61 -9.34
C VAL A 41 16.81 1.01 -10.51
N GLU A 42 17.40 0.07 -11.25
CA GLU A 42 16.73 -0.56 -12.39
C GLU A 42 15.56 -1.44 -11.96
N ASN A 43 15.71 -2.26 -10.92
CA ASN A 43 14.61 -3.09 -10.40
C ASN A 43 13.46 -2.22 -9.89
N THR A 44 13.75 -1.12 -9.19
CA THR A 44 12.73 -0.18 -8.69
C THR A 44 12.03 0.53 -9.86
N ARG A 45 12.77 0.92 -10.91
CA ARG A 45 12.18 1.53 -12.11
C ARG A 45 11.24 0.57 -12.83
N LEU A 46 11.63 -0.69 -12.99
CA LEU A 46 10.80 -1.73 -13.59
C LEU A 46 9.57 -2.03 -12.74
N GLU A 47 9.72 -2.11 -11.42
CA GLU A 47 8.61 -2.23 -10.48
C GLU A 47 7.59 -1.11 -10.66
N MET A 48 8.02 0.16 -10.68
CA MET A 48 7.12 1.31 -10.87
C MET A 48 6.36 1.22 -12.19
N SER A 49 7.05 0.83 -13.27
CA SER A 49 6.45 0.70 -14.59
C SER A 49 5.40 -0.43 -14.64
N ARG A 50 5.72 -1.60 -14.09
CA ARG A 50 4.84 -2.78 -14.11
C ARG A 50 3.63 -2.63 -13.20
N ASN A 51 3.74 -1.84 -12.13
CA ASN A 51 2.73 -1.76 -11.07
C ASN A 51 2.00 -0.41 -11.01
N HIS A 52 2.15 0.43 -12.04
CA HIS A 52 1.63 1.79 -12.05
C HIS A 52 0.14 1.87 -11.65
N GLU A 53 -0.71 1.08 -12.29
CA GLU A 53 -2.16 1.09 -12.02
C GLU A 53 -2.46 0.65 -10.57
N ARG A 54 -1.77 -0.39 -10.08
CA ARG A 54 -1.93 -0.88 -8.72
C ARG A 54 -1.55 0.21 -7.70
N TYR A 55 -0.48 0.95 -7.93
CA TYR A 55 -0.08 2.06 -7.07
C TYR A 55 -1.02 3.25 -7.15
N ALA A 56 -1.54 3.56 -8.35
CA ALA A 56 -2.58 4.57 -8.52
C ALA A 56 -3.86 4.19 -7.74
N PHE A 57 -4.26 2.92 -7.78
CA PHE A 57 -5.40 2.39 -7.05
C PHE A 57 -5.20 2.47 -5.53
N LEU A 58 -4.03 2.06 -5.02
CA LEU A 58 -3.72 2.17 -3.59
C LEU A 58 -3.66 3.63 -3.13
N ARG A 59 -3.09 4.53 -3.94
CA ARG A 59 -3.06 5.97 -3.67
C ARG A 59 -4.46 6.58 -3.69
N TRP A 60 -5.34 6.14 -4.57
CA TRP A 60 -6.76 6.50 -4.53
C TRP A 60 -7.40 5.99 -3.24
N GLY A 61 -7.15 4.73 -2.85
CA GLY A 61 -7.65 4.12 -1.63
C GLY A 61 -7.29 4.93 -0.38
N GLN A 62 -6.03 5.38 -0.28
CA GLN A 62 -5.56 6.22 0.82
C GLN A 62 -6.32 7.55 0.94
N LYS A 63 -6.80 8.10 -0.18
CA LYS A 63 -7.64 9.31 -0.18
C LYS A 63 -9.12 9.00 0.06
N ALA A 64 -9.58 7.84 -0.40
CA ALA A 64 -10.99 7.46 -0.38
C ALA A 64 -11.45 6.89 0.98
N PHE A 65 -10.54 6.34 1.78
CA PHE A 65 -10.85 5.70 3.06
C PHE A 65 -10.14 6.43 4.22
N ARG A 66 -10.87 6.70 5.30
CA ARG A 66 -10.28 7.18 6.56
C ARG A 66 -9.56 6.04 7.25
N HIS A 67 -8.54 6.37 8.03
CA HIS A 67 -7.71 5.41 8.79
C HIS A 67 -6.92 4.43 7.93
N PHE A 68 -6.80 4.66 6.63
CA PHE A 68 -6.01 3.84 5.73
C PHE A 68 -4.77 4.61 5.29
N ARG A 69 -3.59 4.05 5.55
CA ARG A 69 -2.29 4.60 5.15
C ARG A 69 -1.53 3.55 4.34
N VAL A 70 -0.84 4.01 3.31
CA VAL A 70 0.03 3.16 2.48
C VAL A 70 1.48 3.57 2.72
N VAL A 71 2.32 2.60 3.07
CA VAL A 71 3.78 2.74 3.10
C VAL A 71 4.31 2.46 1.68
N PRO A 72 5.07 3.38 1.08
CA PRO A 72 5.45 3.29 -0.33
C PRO A 72 6.47 2.15 -0.59
N PRO A 73 6.60 1.71 -1.85
CA PRO A 73 7.60 0.72 -2.26
C PRO A 73 9.02 1.21 -1.95
N GLY A 74 9.94 0.27 -1.72
CA GLY A 74 11.34 0.56 -1.38
C GLY A 74 11.58 0.98 0.07
N THR A 75 10.55 1.01 0.93
CA THR A 75 10.69 1.36 2.36
C THR A 75 11.15 0.17 3.22
N GLY A 76 10.96 -1.06 2.77
CA GLY A 76 11.25 -2.29 3.50
C GLY A 76 10.12 -3.32 3.36
N ILE A 77 10.21 -4.40 4.14
CA ILE A 77 9.18 -5.46 4.16
C ILE A 77 8.19 -5.25 5.31
N CYS A 78 6.95 -5.71 5.14
CA CYS A 78 5.82 -5.47 6.04
C CYS A 78 6.16 -5.70 7.52
N HIS A 79 6.74 -6.86 7.85
CA HIS A 79 7.03 -7.22 9.23
C HIS A 79 8.18 -6.41 9.84
N GLN A 80 9.20 -6.07 9.06
CA GLN A 80 10.31 -5.25 9.52
C GLN A 80 9.82 -3.82 9.81
N VAL A 81 9.13 -3.20 8.85
CA VAL A 81 8.54 -1.86 9.01
C VAL A 81 7.55 -1.84 10.18
N ASN A 82 6.80 -2.91 10.38
CA ASN A 82 5.91 -3.01 11.53
C ASN A 82 6.69 -2.98 12.85
N LEU A 83 7.70 -3.82 13.02
CA LEU A 83 8.47 -3.91 14.27
C LEU A 83 9.28 -2.63 14.55
N GLU A 84 9.83 -2.01 13.51
CA GLU A 84 10.73 -0.87 13.66
C GLU A 84 10.01 0.48 13.71
N TYR A 85 8.76 0.57 13.21
CA TYR A 85 8.09 1.87 13.03
C TYR A 85 6.58 1.88 13.32
N LEU A 86 5.79 0.91 12.83
CA LEU A 86 4.32 1.00 12.90
C LEU A 86 3.74 0.49 14.22
N ALA A 87 4.37 -0.52 14.83
CA ALA A 87 3.82 -1.21 15.97
C ALA A 87 3.72 -0.28 17.19
N LYS A 88 2.50 -0.22 17.77
CA LYS A 88 2.27 0.37 19.07
C LYS A 88 2.16 -0.75 20.10
N ALA A 89 3.12 -0.81 21.01
CA ALA A 89 3.07 -1.79 22.10
C ALA A 89 1.88 -1.53 23.06
N VAL A 90 1.47 -0.27 23.22
CA VAL A 90 0.34 0.19 24.03
C VAL A 90 -0.42 1.27 23.25
N TRP A 91 -1.76 1.25 23.32
CA TRP A 91 -2.67 2.11 22.55
C TRP A 91 -3.24 3.28 23.34
#